data_AF-A0A1A2U014-F1
#
_entry.id   AF-A0A1A2U014-F1
#
_cell.length_a   1.000
_cell.length_b   1.000
_cell.length_c   1.000
_cell.angle_alpha   90.00
_cell.angle_beta   90.00
_cell.angle_gamma   90.00
#
_symmetry.space_group_name_H-M   'P 1'
#
loop_
_entity.id
_entity.type
_entity.pdbx_description
1 polymer ?
#
loop_
_entity_poly.entity_id
_entity_poly.type
_entity_poly.pdbx_seq_one_letter_code
_entity_poly.pdbx_strand_id
1 'polypeptide(L)'
;MYFAGVDLAWAGRNPTGVAVVDAGGHLVHIGAAGDDASVLAALAPYVRENCVVAFDAPLVVTNPTGQRPAEAALNRDFRRFEAGAHPANTAKPEFADGPRAARLANALRLEMDPRSSARRRAIEVYPHPATVVLFRLARTLKYKAKPGRRLDQLRSELLLLMDGIERLAHAAVPLDVAAHDDWGRLRMCVTTAQRKSELRRAEDPIDAVVCAYVALYAQRRPADVTIYGDFATGYIVTPSLPADRTGR
;
A
#
# COMPACT_ATOMS: atom_id res chain seq x y z
N MET A 1 13.15 -14.68 -1.17
CA MET A 1 12.63 -13.53 -0.38
C MET A 1 11.33 -13.11 -1.02
N TYR A 2 10.32 -12.79 -0.21
CA TYR A 2 9.02 -12.32 -0.70
C TYR A 2 8.70 -10.92 -0.19
N PHE A 3 7.98 -10.16 -1.00
CA PHE A 3 7.50 -8.82 -0.69
C PHE A 3 5.99 -8.86 -0.74
N ALA A 4 5.35 -8.72 0.42
CA ALA A 4 3.90 -8.74 0.51
C ALA A 4 3.37 -7.32 0.69
N GLY A 5 2.20 -7.07 0.11
CA GLY A 5 1.44 -5.84 0.27
C GLY A 5 0.06 -6.14 0.79
N VAL A 6 -0.42 -5.29 1.70
CA VAL A 6 -1.73 -5.41 2.33
C VAL A 6 -2.43 -4.06 2.29
N ASP A 7 -3.42 -3.90 1.41
CA ASP A 7 -4.32 -2.73 1.46
C ASP A 7 -5.35 -2.97 2.56
N LEU A 8 -5.06 -2.46 3.75
CA LEU A 8 -5.71 -2.84 4.98
C LEU A 8 -6.74 -1.80 5.41
N ALA A 9 -8.02 -2.17 5.31
CA ALA A 9 -9.06 -1.40 5.96
C ALA A 9 -8.82 -1.33 7.48
N TRP A 10 -8.92 -0.14 8.08
CA TRP A 10 -8.62 0.05 9.50
C TRP A 10 -9.58 -0.74 10.41
N ALA A 11 -10.84 -0.88 10.00
CA ALA A 11 -11.84 -1.70 10.69
C ALA A 11 -11.79 -3.18 10.22
N GLY A 12 -11.93 -4.12 11.16
CA GLY A 12 -11.59 -5.54 10.96
C GLY A 12 -12.55 -6.40 10.11
N ARG A 13 -13.63 -5.85 9.54
CA ARG A 13 -14.62 -6.61 8.73
C ARG A 13 -14.77 -6.13 7.29
N ASN A 14 -13.90 -5.23 6.87
CA ASN A 14 -13.91 -4.72 5.50
C ASN A 14 -12.97 -5.55 4.63
N PRO A 15 -13.29 -5.71 3.33
CA PRO A 15 -12.38 -6.30 2.36
C PRO A 15 -10.97 -5.70 2.48
N THR A 16 -9.97 -6.56 2.35
CA THR A 16 -8.55 -6.23 2.45
C THR A 16 -7.85 -6.85 1.26
N GLY A 17 -7.10 -6.07 0.51
CA GLY A 17 -6.30 -6.59 -0.59
C GLY A 17 -5.03 -7.25 -0.07
N VAL A 18 -4.62 -8.36 -0.67
CA VAL A 18 -3.33 -9.01 -0.41
C VAL A 18 -2.66 -9.29 -1.75
N ALA A 19 -1.39 -8.91 -1.87
CA ALA A 19 -0.56 -9.25 -3.02
C ALA A 19 0.84 -9.66 -2.55
N VAL A 20 1.49 -10.55 -3.31
CA VAL A 20 2.86 -10.99 -3.02
C VAL A 20 3.69 -11.01 -4.30
N VAL A 21 4.88 -10.44 -4.20
CA VAL A 21 5.90 -10.40 -5.25
C VAL A 21 7.12 -11.19 -4.79
N ASP A 22 7.70 -11.98 -5.69
CA ASP A 22 8.92 -12.75 -5.41
C ASP A 22 10.19 -11.88 -5.51
N ALA A 23 11.36 -12.50 -5.30
CA ALA A 23 12.63 -11.80 -5.40
C ALA A 23 12.97 -11.33 -6.82
N GLY A 24 12.43 -11.98 -7.85
CA GLY A 24 12.61 -11.62 -9.26
C GLY A 24 11.75 -10.44 -9.71
N GLY A 25 10.76 -10.05 -8.90
CA GLY A 25 9.79 -9.02 -9.28
C GLY A 25 8.54 -9.60 -9.94
N HIS A 26 8.27 -10.89 -9.84
CA HIS A 26 7.04 -11.48 -10.38
C HIS A 26 5.94 -11.47 -9.32
N LEU A 27 4.73 -11.07 -9.72
CA LEU A 27 3.54 -11.28 -8.90
C LEU A 27 3.28 -12.79 -8.78
N VAL A 28 3.17 -13.30 -7.55
CA VAL A 28 2.95 -14.73 -7.25
C VAL A 28 1.66 -14.98 -6.47
N HIS A 29 1.04 -13.92 -5.96
CA HIS A 29 -0.27 -13.98 -5.31
C HIS A 29 -0.97 -12.64 -5.42
N ILE A 30 -2.28 -12.65 -5.63
CA ILE A 30 -3.16 -11.49 -5.53
C ILE A 30 -4.57 -11.95 -5.16
N GLY A 31 -5.23 -11.23 -4.26
CA GLY A 31 -6.59 -11.57 -3.86
C GLY A 31 -7.16 -10.60 -2.83
N ALA A 32 -8.40 -10.87 -2.44
CA ALA A 32 -9.06 -10.18 -1.34
C ALA A 32 -9.27 -11.14 -0.16
N ALA A 33 -9.11 -10.61 1.04
CA ALA A 33 -9.37 -11.27 2.31
C ALA A 33 -10.49 -10.53 3.06
N GLY A 34 -11.34 -11.28 3.79
CA GLY A 34 -12.52 -10.73 4.46
C GLY A 34 -12.31 -10.37 5.93
N ASP A 35 -11.28 -10.95 6.55
CA ASP A 35 -10.98 -10.84 7.98
C ASP A 35 -9.48 -11.06 8.27
N ASP A 36 -9.07 -10.86 9.52
CA ASP A 36 -7.67 -11.03 9.94
C ASP A 36 -7.16 -12.46 9.71
N ALA A 37 -8.01 -13.48 9.89
CA ALA A 37 -7.62 -14.89 9.71
C ALA A 37 -7.30 -15.20 8.24
N SER A 38 -8.12 -14.73 7.31
CA SER A 38 -7.90 -14.90 5.87
C SER A 38 -6.71 -14.08 5.38
N VAL A 39 -6.44 -12.90 5.94
CA VAL A 39 -5.20 -12.16 5.66
C VAL A 39 -3.97 -12.96 6.10
N LEU A 40 -3.96 -13.47 7.32
CA LEU A 40 -2.86 -14.29 7.85
C LEU A 40 -2.66 -15.56 7.03
N ALA A 41 -3.76 -16.24 6.64
CA ALA A 41 -3.71 -17.44 5.82
C ALA A 41 -3.14 -17.17 4.42
N ALA A 42 -3.52 -16.05 3.78
CA ALA A 42 -2.99 -15.66 2.48
C ALA A 42 -1.49 -15.33 2.54
N LEU A 43 -1.03 -14.72 3.64
CA LEU A 43 0.38 -14.36 3.83
C LEU A 43 1.25 -15.56 4.22
N ALA A 44 0.76 -16.48 5.05
CA ALA A 44 1.52 -17.54 5.70
C ALA A 44 2.50 -18.33 4.79
N PRO A 45 2.17 -18.66 3.51
CA PRO A 45 3.11 -19.34 2.62
C PRO A 45 4.40 -18.55 2.34
N TYR A 46 4.34 -17.22 2.40
CA TYR A 46 5.38 -16.30 1.93
C TYR A 46 6.16 -15.63 3.07
N VAL A 47 5.64 -15.64 4.29
CA VAL A 47 6.26 -14.98 5.47
C VAL A 47 7.10 -15.95 6.33
N ARG A 48 7.60 -17.05 5.74
CA ARG A 48 8.35 -18.10 6.48
C ARG A 48 9.81 -17.72 6.75
N GLU A 49 10.49 -17.19 5.73
CA GLU A 49 11.90 -16.81 5.79
C GLU A 49 12.06 -15.30 5.54
N ASN A 50 13.03 -14.88 4.72
CA ASN A 50 13.26 -13.48 4.39
C ASN A 50 12.02 -12.88 3.71
N CYS A 51 11.44 -11.86 4.33
CA CYS A 51 10.28 -11.17 3.82
C CYS A 51 10.15 -9.74 4.34
N VAL A 52 9.47 -8.90 3.57
CA VAL A 52 8.98 -7.59 4.00
C VAL A 52 7.50 -7.53 3.68
N VAL A 53 6.69 -7.17 4.67
CA VAL A 53 5.24 -6.97 4.52
C VAL A 53 4.93 -5.48 4.65
N ALA A 54 4.44 -4.87 3.58
CA ALA A 54 4.01 -3.49 3.55
C ALA A 54 2.50 -3.37 3.79
N PHE A 55 2.10 -2.61 4.80
CA PHE A 55 0.70 -2.37 5.16
C PHE A 55 0.30 -0.93 4.78
N ASP A 56 -0.78 -0.77 4.01
CA ASP A 56 -1.49 0.51 3.87
C ASP A 56 -2.38 0.76 5.10
N ALA A 57 -1.76 0.82 6.27
CA ALA A 57 -2.40 1.15 7.52
C ALA A 57 -1.36 1.46 8.61
N PRO A 58 -1.73 2.29 9.60
CA PRO A 58 -0.86 2.58 10.72
C PRO A 58 -0.30 1.35 11.44
N LEU A 59 1.02 1.28 11.64
CA LEU A 59 1.66 0.28 12.51
C LEU A 59 1.84 0.79 13.94
N VAL A 60 2.02 2.10 14.13
CA VAL A 60 2.17 2.72 15.45
C VAL A 60 1.31 3.97 15.53
N VAL A 61 0.42 4.03 16.53
CA VAL A 61 -0.44 5.17 16.81
C VAL A 61 -0.41 5.43 18.32
N THR A 62 0.16 6.56 18.73
CA THR A 62 0.36 6.90 20.14
C THR A 62 -0.24 8.27 20.52
N ASN A 63 -0.51 9.12 19.53
CA ASN A 63 -1.06 10.45 19.75
C ASN A 63 -2.57 10.39 20.08
N PRO A 64 -3.06 11.17 21.06
CA PRO A 64 -4.48 11.20 21.43
C PRO A 64 -5.38 11.74 20.32
N THR A 65 -4.96 12.80 19.64
CA THR A 65 -5.72 13.51 18.60
C THR A 65 -4.80 14.01 17.49
N GLY A 66 -5.39 14.53 16.41
CA GLY A 66 -4.64 15.14 15.31
C GLY A 66 -3.86 14.14 14.44
N GLN A 67 -2.87 14.66 13.73
CA GLN A 67 -1.95 13.91 12.87
C GLN A 67 -0.71 13.45 13.66
N ARG A 68 -0.18 12.26 13.37
CA ARG A 68 1.17 11.87 13.81
C ARG A 68 2.21 12.77 13.13
N PRO A 69 3.42 12.89 13.70
CA PRO A 69 4.53 13.57 13.03
C PRO A 69 4.78 13.05 11.61
N ALA A 70 4.58 11.74 11.37
CA ALA A 70 4.65 11.11 10.06
C ALA A 70 3.68 11.71 9.04
N GLU A 71 2.36 11.70 9.31
CA GLU A 71 1.37 12.32 8.41
C GLU A 71 1.66 13.80 8.20
N ALA A 72 1.98 14.56 9.25
CA ALA A 72 2.25 15.98 9.13
C ALA A 72 3.44 16.24 8.19
N ALA A 73 4.50 15.43 8.28
CA ALA A 73 5.66 15.54 7.41
C ALA A 73 5.37 15.12 5.97
N LEU A 74 4.69 13.98 5.77
CA LEU A 74 4.27 13.51 4.46
C LEU A 74 3.33 14.54 3.78
N ASN A 75 2.39 15.10 4.53
CA ASN A 75 1.42 16.07 4.01
C ASN A 75 2.07 17.38 3.54
N ARG A 76 3.20 17.81 4.13
CA ARG A 76 3.93 18.98 3.62
C ARG A 76 4.41 18.76 2.19
N ASP A 77 4.89 17.57 1.87
CA ASP A 77 5.44 17.25 0.55
C ASP A 77 4.32 16.89 -0.43
N PHE A 78 3.29 16.17 0.04
CA PHE A 78 2.31 15.51 -0.82
C PHE A 78 0.95 16.21 -0.99
N ARG A 79 0.63 17.23 -0.18
CA ARG A 79 -0.66 17.96 -0.26
C ARG A 79 -0.98 18.49 -1.64
N ARG A 80 0.02 18.99 -2.37
CA ARG A 80 -0.14 19.62 -3.69
C ARG A 80 -0.50 18.62 -4.80
N PHE A 81 -0.18 17.35 -4.57
CA PHE A 81 -0.58 16.25 -5.45
C PHE A 81 -1.89 15.63 -5.00
N GLU A 82 -2.54 16.17 -3.96
CA GLU A 82 -3.74 15.60 -3.34
C GLU A 82 -3.51 14.16 -2.83
N ALA A 83 -2.29 13.90 -2.33
CA ALA A 83 -1.81 12.62 -1.79
C ALA A 83 -1.56 12.70 -0.28
N GLY A 84 -2.30 13.55 0.44
CA GLY A 84 -2.13 13.70 1.88
C GLY A 84 -2.76 12.54 2.67
N ALA A 85 -2.05 12.07 3.70
CA ALA A 85 -2.51 11.04 4.62
C ALA A 85 -3.55 11.58 5.60
N HIS A 86 -4.53 10.73 5.93
CA HIS A 86 -5.52 10.99 6.96
C HIS A 86 -4.90 10.85 8.36
N PRO A 87 -5.34 11.65 9.34
CA PRO A 87 -4.84 11.54 10.71
C PRO A 87 -5.14 10.16 11.31
N ALA A 88 -4.14 9.53 11.92
CA ALA A 88 -4.31 8.39 12.80
C ALA A 88 -4.07 8.84 14.26
N ASN A 89 -4.97 8.50 15.17
CA ASN A 89 -4.89 8.88 16.60
C ASN A 89 -5.80 8.00 17.47
N THR A 90 -5.51 7.88 18.76
CA THR A 90 -6.21 6.95 19.65
C THR A 90 -7.65 7.35 20.00
N ALA A 91 -8.08 8.59 19.71
CA ALA A 91 -9.49 8.98 19.83
C ALA A 91 -10.39 8.33 18.77
N LYS A 92 -9.82 7.73 17.72
CA LYS A 92 -10.57 7.01 16.69
C LYS A 92 -10.88 5.58 17.15
N PRO A 93 -12.15 5.12 17.08
CA PRO A 93 -12.55 3.78 17.51
C PRO A 93 -11.75 2.65 16.86
N GLU A 94 -11.29 2.84 15.62
CA GLU A 94 -10.50 1.87 14.87
C GLU A 94 -9.15 1.53 15.52
N PHE A 95 -8.66 2.37 16.44
CA PHE A 95 -7.39 2.19 17.16
C PHE A 95 -7.56 1.92 18.65
N ALA A 96 -8.79 1.69 19.14
CA ALA A 96 -9.06 1.42 20.56
C ALA A 96 -8.27 0.19 21.07
N ASP A 97 -8.17 -0.85 20.24
CA ASP A 97 -7.40 -2.08 20.52
C ASP A 97 -5.99 -2.05 19.89
N GLY A 98 -5.46 -0.85 19.66
CA GLY A 98 -4.24 -0.60 18.90
C GLY A 98 -4.42 -0.80 17.37
N PRO A 99 -3.39 -0.49 16.57
CA PRO A 99 -3.50 -0.54 15.12
C PRO A 99 -3.64 -1.98 14.59
N ARG A 100 -4.62 -2.19 13.70
CA ARG A 100 -4.89 -3.50 13.08
C ARG A 100 -3.65 -4.08 12.37
N ALA A 101 -2.89 -3.26 11.65
CA ALA A 101 -1.67 -3.69 10.98
C ALA A 101 -0.61 -4.19 11.98
N ALA A 102 -0.48 -3.52 13.14
CA ALA A 102 0.43 -3.94 14.21
C ALA A 102 0.04 -5.31 14.78
N ARG A 103 -1.25 -5.55 14.98
CA ARG A 103 -1.76 -6.85 15.44
C ARG A 103 -1.41 -7.98 14.46
N LEU A 104 -1.60 -7.74 13.15
CA LEU A 104 -1.23 -8.70 12.09
C LEU A 104 0.29 -8.92 12.03
N ALA A 105 1.08 -7.85 12.09
CA ALA A 105 2.55 -7.93 12.10
C ALA A 105 3.07 -8.73 13.31
N ASN A 106 2.50 -8.51 14.50
CA ASN A 106 2.83 -9.27 15.70
C ASN A 106 2.45 -10.75 15.59
N ALA A 107 1.27 -11.07 15.05
CA ALA A 107 0.85 -12.45 14.81
C ALA A 107 1.80 -13.19 13.84
N LEU A 108 2.36 -12.47 12.87
CA LEU A 108 3.37 -12.98 11.94
C LEU A 108 4.81 -12.92 12.50
N ARG A 109 5.01 -12.34 13.70
CA ARG A 109 6.33 -12.11 14.33
C ARG A 109 7.27 -11.32 13.42
N LEU A 110 6.78 -10.21 12.89
CA LEU A 110 7.53 -9.28 12.03
C LEU A 110 8.14 -8.16 12.87
N GLU A 111 9.39 -7.82 12.60
CA GLU A 111 10.04 -6.64 13.17
C GLU A 111 9.48 -5.37 12.50
N MET A 112 9.07 -4.37 13.29
CA MET A 112 8.33 -3.21 12.81
C MET A 112 9.16 -1.92 12.79
N ASP A 113 10.40 -1.91 13.30
CA ASP A 113 11.28 -0.76 13.10
C ASP A 113 11.67 -0.68 11.60
N PRO A 114 11.34 0.43 10.89
CA PRO A 114 11.61 0.57 9.46
C PRO A 114 13.10 0.63 9.13
N ARG A 115 13.97 0.85 10.13
CA ARG A 115 15.43 0.84 10.01
C ARG A 115 16.06 -0.50 10.38
N SER A 116 15.26 -1.46 10.86
CA SER A 116 15.76 -2.78 11.22
C SER A 116 16.36 -3.51 10.01
N SER A 117 17.45 -4.24 10.24
CA SER A 117 18.05 -5.18 9.30
C SER A 117 17.51 -6.61 9.45
N ALA A 118 16.45 -6.80 10.25
CA ALA A 118 15.86 -8.12 10.46
C ALA A 118 15.40 -8.75 9.13
N ARG A 119 15.48 -10.08 9.07
CA ARG A 119 15.08 -10.86 7.89
C ARG A 119 13.57 -10.81 7.62
N ARG A 120 12.76 -10.61 8.66
CA ARG A 120 11.30 -10.64 8.64
C ARG A 120 10.80 -9.32 9.18
N ARG A 121 10.29 -8.45 8.31
CA ARG A 121 9.90 -7.08 8.67
C ARG A 121 8.51 -6.69 8.21
N ALA A 122 7.92 -5.76 8.93
CA ALA A 122 6.71 -5.04 8.56
C ALA A 122 7.06 -3.56 8.39
N ILE A 123 6.51 -2.93 7.35
CA ILE A 123 6.59 -1.49 7.14
C ILE A 123 5.21 -0.90 6.88
N GLU A 124 4.99 0.31 7.35
CA GLU A 124 3.82 1.11 7.02
C GLU A 124 4.09 1.86 5.71
N VAL A 125 3.18 1.76 4.74
CA VAL A 125 3.26 2.41 3.43
C VAL A 125 1.99 3.20 3.13
N TYR A 126 2.04 4.05 2.11
CA TYR A 126 0.84 4.75 1.64
C TYR A 126 0.82 4.82 0.09
N PRO A 127 -0.10 4.10 -0.60
CA PRO A 127 -0.13 3.97 -2.06
C PRO A 127 -0.27 5.27 -2.84
N HIS A 128 -1.04 6.24 -2.32
CA HIS A 128 -1.30 7.50 -3.04
C HIS A 128 -0.01 8.33 -3.27
N PRO A 129 0.81 8.64 -2.24
CA PRO A 129 2.14 9.22 -2.44
C PRO A 129 3.06 8.36 -3.30
N ALA A 130 3.06 7.03 -3.09
CA ALA A 130 3.93 6.13 -3.83
C ALA A 130 3.67 6.20 -5.34
N THR A 131 2.41 6.14 -5.77
CA THR A 131 2.03 6.25 -7.18
C THR A 131 2.31 7.63 -7.78
N VAL A 132 2.21 8.72 -6.99
CA VAL A 132 2.62 10.06 -7.41
C VAL A 132 4.11 10.10 -7.80
N VAL A 133 4.96 9.42 -7.03
CA VAL A 133 6.40 9.35 -7.30
C VAL A 133 6.68 8.39 -8.45
N LEU A 134 6.21 7.14 -8.34
CA LEU A 134 6.52 6.06 -9.28
C LEU A 134 6.03 6.36 -10.70
N PHE A 135 4.84 6.94 -10.83
CA PHE A 135 4.24 7.25 -12.14
C PHE A 135 4.36 8.73 -12.51
N ARG A 136 5.12 9.51 -11.73
CA ARG A 136 5.32 10.96 -11.91
C ARG A 136 4.01 11.74 -12.07
N LEU A 137 2.96 11.37 -11.34
CA LEU A 137 1.63 11.97 -11.48
C LEU A 137 1.61 13.43 -11.01
N ALA A 138 0.87 14.29 -11.72
CA ALA A 138 0.62 15.67 -11.30
C ALA A 138 -0.32 15.76 -10.08
N ARG A 139 -1.27 14.83 -9.96
CA ARG A 139 -2.18 14.65 -8.82
C ARG A 139 -2.54 13.17 -8.67
N THR A 140 -3.09 12.77 -7.54
CA THR A 140 -3.54 11.40 -7.30
C THR A 140 -4.64 10.97 -8.27
N LEU A 141 -4.59 9.69 -8.66
CA LEU A 141 -5.64 9.04 -9.43
C LEU A 141 -6.93 8.93 -8.59
N LYS A 142 -8.09 9.20 -9.19
CA LYS A 142 -9.39 9.29 -8.50
C LYS A 142 -10.19 8.00 -8.54
N TYR A 143 -9.53 6.86 -8.36
CA TYR A 143 -10.13 5.53 -8.47
C TYR A 143 -10.89 5.06 -7.22
N LYS A 144 -10.54 5.54 -6.01
CA LYS A 144 -11.27 5.16 -4.78
C LYS A 144 -12.71 5.66 -4.76
N ALA A 145 -13.68 4.82 -4.39
CA ALA A 145 -15.10 5.23 -4.38
C ALA A 145 -15.38 6.35 -3.35
N LYS A 146 -15.85 7.52 -3.82
CA LYS A 146 -16.28 8.65 -2.98
C LYS A 146 -17.58 9.28 -3.51
N PRO A 147 -18.38 9.96 -2.67
CA PRO A 147 -19.55 10.71 -3.12
C PRO A 147 -19.20 11.64 -4.30
N GLY A 148 -20.07 11.71 -5.30
CA GLY A 148 -19.89 12.52 -6.51
C GLY A 148 -19.04 11.88 -7.62
N ARG A 149 -18.26 10.82 -7.37
CA ARG A 149 -17.49 10.14 -8.43
C ARG A 149 -18.38 9.23 -9.26
N ARG A 150 -18.34 9.39 -10.58
CA ARG A 150 -19.12 8.57 -11.54
C ARG A 150 -18.40 7.27 -11.87
N LEU A 151 -19.14 6.27 -12.35
CA LEU A 151 -18.60 4.94 -12.67
C LEU A 151 -17.50 5.01 -13.74
N ASP A 152 -17.74 5.76 -14.81
CA ASP A 152 -16.80 5.99 -15.91
C ASP A 152 -15.46 6.55 -15.41
N GLN A 153 -15.53 7.55 -14.52
CA GLN A 153 -14.35 8.15 -13.90
C GLN A 153 -13.58 7.15 -13.02
N LEU A 154 -14.29 6.42 -12.13
CA LEU A 154 -13.64 5.44 -11.26
C LEU A 154 -12.94 4.36 -12.09
N ARG A 155 -13.60 3.87 -13.14
CA ARG A 155 -13.06 2.87 -14.06
C ARG A 155 -11.83 3.40 -14.80
N SER A 156 -11.89 4.59 -15.39
CA SER A 156 -10.75 5.14 -16.14
C SER A 156 -9.53 5.36 -15.24
N GLU A 157 -9.75 5.86 -14.02
CA GLU A 157 -8.68 6.12 -13.06
C GLU A 157 -8.06 4.82 -12.52
N LEU A 158 -8.87 3.77 -12.31
CA LEU A 158 -8.37 2.46 -11.89
C LEU A 158 -7.57 1.79 -13.02
N LEU A 159 -8.01 1.92 -14.28
CA LEU A 159 -7.22 1.45 -15.42
C LEU A 159 -5.88 2.19 -15.55
N LEU A 160 -5.85 3.51 -15.31
CA LEU A 160 -4.59 4.27 -15.28
C LEU A 160 -3.64 3.77 -14.19
N LEU A 161 -4.16 3.36 -13.03
CA LEU A 161 -3.36 2.73 -11.98
C LEU A 161 -2.78 1.40 -12.47
N MET A 162 -3.61 0.53 -13.07
CA MET A 162 -3.16 -0.76 -13.62
C MET A 162 -2.12 -0.58 -14.72
N ASP A 163 -2.30 0.38 -15.63
CA ASP A 163 -1.33 0.69 -16.69
C ASP A 163 0.00 1.19 -16.10
N GLY A 164 -0.05 1.99 -15.03
CA GLY A 164 1.13 2.42 -14.29
C GLY A 164 1.89 1.23 -13.70
N ILE A 165 1.16 0.29 -13.07
CA ILE A 165 1.72 -0.93 -12.49
C ILE A 165 2.35 -1.81 -13.57
N GLU A 166 1.68 -2.03 -14.71
CA GLU A 166 2.21 -2.84 -15.82
C GLU A 166 3.48 -2.25 -16.43
N ARG A 167 3.61 -0.91 -16.49
CA ARG A 167 4.83 -0.23 -16.96
C ARG A 167 6.03 -0.44 -16.03
N LEU A 168 5.82 -0.85 -14.77
CA LEU A 168 6.92 -1.15 -13.86
C LEU A 168 7.76 -2.35 -14.32
N ALA A 169 7.28 -3.19 -15.24
CA ALA A 169 8.08 -4.25 -15.86
C ALA A 169 9.36 -3.71 -16.54
N HIS A 170 9.36 -2.43 -16.92
CA HIS A 170 10.49 -1.75 -17.56
C HIS A 170 11.19 -0.73 -16.65
N ALA A 171 10.83 -0.67 -15.37
CA ALA A 171 11.49 0.21 -14.41
C ALA A 171 12.84 -0.38 -13.94
N ALA A 172 13.67 0.45 -13.29
CA ALA A 172 14.95 0.01 -12.72
C ALA A 172 14.79 -1.07 -11.64
N VAL A 173 13.65 -1.08 -10.94
CA VAL A 173 13.21 -2.18 -10.09
C VAL A 173 12.00 -2.80 -10.80
N PRO A 174 12.16 -3.91 -11.53
CA PRO A 174 11.07 -4.44 -12.34
C PRO A 174 9.97 -5.07 -11.48
N LEU A 175 8.73 -4.94 -11.94
CA LEU A 175 7.57 -5.68 -11.47
C LEU A 175 6.82 -6.24 -12.68
N ASP A 176 6.75 -7.56 -12.80
CA ASP A 176 5.93 -8.25 -13.78
C ASP A 176 4.67 -8.81 -13.13
N VAL A 177 3.53 -8.22 -13.51
CA VAL A 177 2.18 -8.67 -13.15
C VAL A 177 1.47 -9.37 -14.30
N ALA A 178 1.95 -9.20 -15.53
CA ALA A 178 1.22 -9.58 -16.74
C ALA A 178 1.16 -11.11 -16.92
N ALA A 179 2.17 -11.83 -16.40
CA ALA A 179 2.20 -13.29 -16.41
C ALA A 179 1.23 -13.94 -15.39
N HIS A 180 0.61 -13.18 -14.49
CA HIS A 180 -0.27 -13.72 -13.45
C HIS A 180 -1.74 -13.69 -13.89
N ASP A 181 -2.38 -14.85 -14.03
CA ASP A 181 -3.75 -14.95 -14.55
C ASP A 181 -4.79 -14.12 -13.76
N ASP A 182 -4.70 -14.07 -12.43
CA ASP A 182 -5.61 -13.25 -11.62
C ASP A 182 -5.46 -11.75 -11.88
N TRP A 183 -4.27 -11.27 -12.25
CA TRP A 183 -4.09 -9.88 -12.67
C TRP A 183 -4.87 -9.61 -13.96
N GLY A 184 -4.76 -10.51 -14.94
CA GLY A 184 -5.53 -10.45 -16.18
C GLY A 184 -7.05 -10.48 -15.94
N ARG A 185 -7.51 -11.34 -15.01
CA ARG A 185 -8.92 -11.40 -14.58
C ARG A 185 -9.37 -10.08 -13.95
N LEU A 186 -8.59 -9.51 -13.04
CA LEU A 186 -8.90 -8.21 -12.42
C LEU A 186 -8.98 -7.10 -13.48
N ARG A 187 -8.03 -7.07 -14.43
CA ARG A 187 -8.03 -6.09 -15.53
C ARG A 187 -9.29 -6.20 -16.37
N MET A 188 -9.71 -7.42 -16.68
CA MET A 188 -10.95 -7.67 -17.41
C MET A 188 -12.19 -7.23 -16.62
N CYS A 189 -12.25 -7.56 -15.32
CA CYS A 189 -13.33 -7.11 -14.43
C CYS A 189 -13.43 -5.58 -14.38
N VAL A 190 -12.31 -4.87 -14.25
CA VAL A 190 -12.30 -3.40 -14.23
C VAL A 190 -12.75 -2.83 -15.57
N THR A 191 -12.20 -3.35 -16.68
CA THR A 191 -12.53 -2.90 -18.04
C THR A 191 -14.03 -3.03 -18.34
N THR A 192 -14.64 -4.14 -17.92
CA THR A 192 -16.03 -4.46 -18.24
C THR A 192 -17.02 -4.03 -17.15
N ALA A 193 -16.55 -3.46 -16.03
CA ALA A 193 -17.38 -3.07 -14.90
C ALA A 193 -18.56 -2.18 -15.30
N GLN A 194 -19.76 -2.57 -14.87
CA GLN A 194 -21.03 -1.86 -15.05
C GLN A 194 -21.54 -1.26 -13.73
N ARG A 195 -20.93 -1.63 -12.59
CA ARG A 195 -21.33 -1.17 -11.25
C ARG A 195 -20.12 -0.74 -10.44
N LYS A 196 -20.30 0.28 -9.60
CA LYS A 196 -19.23 0.76 -8.69
C LYS A 196 -18.77 -0.32 -7.70
N SER A 197 -19.66 -1.25 -7.33
CA SER A 197 -19.33 -2.37 -6.46
C SER A 197 -18.37 -3.37 -7.11
N GLU A 198 -18.36 -3.50 -8.44
CA GLU A 198 -17.41 -4.34 -9.17
C GLU A 198 -16.01 -3.73 -9.13
N LEU A 199 -15.91 -2.41 -9.33
CA LEU A 199 -14.65 -1.68 -9.17
C LEU A 199 -14.11 -1.76 -7.74
N ARG A 200 -14.97 -1.57 -6.72
CA ARG A 200 -14.58 -1.66 -5.32
C ARG A 200 -13.97 -3.02 -4.96
N ARG A 201 -14.46 -4.11 -5.56
CA ARG A 201 -13.89 -5.46 -5.30
C ARG A 201 -12.50 -5.65 -5.89
N ALA A 202 -12.17 -4.93 -6.95
CA ALA A 202 -10.85 -4.98 -7.59
C ALA A 202 -9.87 -3.96 -6.99
N GLU A 203 -10.37 -2.88 -6.40
CA GLU A 203 -9.58 -1.78 -5.82
C GLU A 203 -8.55 -2.26 -4.82
N ASP A 204 -8.97 -2.92 -3.73
CA ASP A 204 -8.05 -3.28 -2.65
C ASP A 204 -6.95 -4.27 -3.12
N PRO A 205 -7.25 -5.33 -3.90
CA PRO A 205 -6.19 -6.19 -4.47
C PRO A 205 -5.19 -5.45 -5.35
N ILE A 206 -5.63 -4.45 -6.13
CA ILE A 206 -4.74 -3.65 -6.99
C ILE A 206 -3.86 -2.73 -6.13
N ASP A 207 -4.41 -2.08 -5.10
CA ASP A 207 -3.63 -1.27 -4.16
C ASP A 207 -2.63 -2.11 -3.35
N ALA A 208 -2.98 -3.37 -3.04
CA ALA A 208 -2.06 -4.31 -2.41
C ALA A 208 -0.84 -4.60 -3.28
N VAL A 209 -0.97 -4.63 -4.61
CA VAL A 209 0.19 -4.75 -5.52
C VAL A 209 1.11 -3.53 -5.40
N VAL A 210 0.55 -2.33 -5.29
CA VAL A 210 1.35 -1.11 -5.04
C VAL A 210 2.09 -1.23 -3.72
N CYS A 211 1.43 -1.69 -2.66
CA CYS A 211 2.06 -1.91 -1.36
C CYS A 211 3.22 -2.91 -1.45
N ALA A 212 3.01 -4.06 -2.11
CA ALA A 212 4.03 -5.09 -2.30
C ALA A 212 5.22 -4.54 -3.09
N TYR A 213 4.95 -3.72 -4.09
CA TYR A 213 5.99 -3.06 -4.87
C TYR A 213 6.79 -2.04 -4.06
N VAL A 214 6.15 -1.27 -3.16
CA VAL A 214 6.89 -0.38 -2.25
C VAL A 214 7.83 -1.16 -1.33
N ALA A 215 7.42 -2.34 -0.84
CA ALA A 215 8.30 -3.22 -0.07
C ALA A 215 9.51 -3.71 -0.89
N LEU A 216 9.29 -4.17 -2.14
CA LEU A 216 10.36 -4.54 -3.07
C LEU A 216 11.29 -3.37 -3.36
N TYR A 217 10.72 -2.20 -3.65
CA TYR A 217 11.45 -0.98 -3.99
C TYR A 217 12.32 -0.51 -2.82
N ALA A 218 11.78 -0.46 -1.59
CA ALA A 218 12.53 -0.09 -0.40
C ALA A 218 13.70 -1.05 -0.11
N GLN A 219 13.53 -2.35 -0.39
CA GLN A 219 14.60 -3.33 -0.25
C GLN A 219 15.70 -3.17 -1.31
N ARG A 220 15.34 -2.85 -2.55
CA ARG A 220 16.27 -2.75 -3.69
C ARG A 220 16.95 -1.40 -3.79
N ARG A 221 16.27 -0.33 -3.35
CA ARG A 221 16.68 1.07 -3.47
C ARG A 221 16.48 1.81 -2.13
N PRO A 222 17.13 1.38 -1.03
CA PRO A 222 16.93 1.98 0.29
C PRO A 222 17.35 3.46 0.37
N ALA A 223 18.20 3.93 -0.55
CA ALA A 223 18.57 5.35 -0.66
C ALA A 223 17.51 6.22 -1.35
N ASP A 224 16.57 5.60 -2.08
CA ASP A 224 15.53 6.29 -2.85
C ASP A 224 14.16 6.19 -2.19
N VAL A 225 14.12 5.91 -0.88
CA VAL A 225 12.91 5.93 -0.06
C VAL A 225 13.03 6.93 1.07
N THR A 226 11.91 7.57 1.38
CA THR A 226 11.78 8.46 2.53
C THR A 226 10.95 7.76 3.60
N ILE A 227 11.46 7.77 4.83
CA ILE A 227 10.72 7.38 6.03
C ILE A 227 10.26 8.68 6.70
N TYR A 228 8.97 8.98 6.64
CA TYR A 228 8.38 10.11 7.36
C TYR A 228 8.07 9.68 8.78
N GLY A 229 8.64 10.33 9.79
CA GLY A 229 8.45 9.98 11.21
C GLY A 229 9.49 8.99 11.74
N ASP A 230 9.12 8.25 12.79
CA ASP A 230 9.99 7.29 13.49
C ASP A 230 9.18 6.16 14.14
N PHE A 231 9.88 5.12 14.62
CA PHE A 231 9.20 3.96 15.20
C PHE A 231 8.45 4.30 16.50
N ALA A 232 8.91 5.29 17.27
CA ALA A 232 8.31 5.64 18.56
C ALA A 232 6.95 6.36 18.40
N THR A 233 6.79 7.17 17.36
CA THR A 233 5.61 8.01 17.14
C THR A 233 4.80 7.62 15.91
N GLY A 234 5.26 6.62 15.16
CA GLY A 234 4.69 6.20 13.88
C GLY A 234 5.45 6.76 12.69
N TYR A 235 5.41 6.00 11.59
CA TYR A 235 6.16 6.32 10.39
C TYR A 235 5.40 5.91 9.13
N ILE A 236 5.75 6.50 7.98
CA ILE A 236 5.25 6.08 6.67
C ILE A 236 6.44 5.99 5.71
N VAL A 237 6.58 4.85 5.04
CA VAL A 237 7.61 4.60 4.01
C VAL A 237 7.01 4.83 2.63
N THR A 238 7.71 5.61 1.81
CA THR A 238 7.32 5.85 0.41
C THR A 238 8.57 6.09 -0.44
N PRO A 239 8.55 5.78 -1.75
CA PRO A 239 9.58 6.27 -2.67
C PRO A 239 9.79 7.78 -2.51
N SER A 240 11.04 8.23 -2.47
CA SER A 240 11.38 9.62 -2.22
C SER A 240 10.84 10.53 -3.32
N LEU A 241 10.16 11.60 -2.92
CA LEU A 241 9.72 12.64 -3.85
C LEU A 241 10.97 13.30 -4.49
N PRO A 242 11.12 13.28 -5.82
CA PRO A 242 12.28 13.89 -6.48
C PRO A 242 12.43 15.38 -6.16
N ALA A 243 13.68 15.86 -6.05
CA ALA A 243 13.99 17.23 -5.62
C ALA A 243 13.32 18.31 -6.50
N ASP A 244 13.29 18.12 -7.82
CA ASP A 244 12.59 18.96 -8.82
C ASP A 244 11.08 19.06 -8.57
N ARG A 245 10.54 18.13 -7.77
CA ARG A 245 9.14 18.07 -7.40
C ARG A 245 8.91 18.33 -5.92
N THR A 246 9.90 18.82 -5.15
CA THR A 246 9.71 19.19 -3.73
C THR A 246 9.16 20.59 -3.54
N GLY A 247 9.13 21.43 -4.60
CA GLY A 247 8.48 22.76 -4.54
C GLY A 247 9.17 23.73 -3.57
N ARG A 248 10.41 23.40 -3.23
CA ARG A 248 11.40 24.26 -2.60
C ARG A 248 12.28 24.86 -3.67
#